data_AF-A0A447RPP9-F1
#
_entry.id   AF-A0A447RPP9-F1
#
_cell.length_a   1.000
_cell.length_b   1.000
_cell.length_c   1.000
_cell.angle_alpha   90.00
_cell.angle_beta   90.00
_cell.angle_gamma   90.00
#
_symmetry.space_group_name_H-M   'P 1'
#
loop_
_entity.id
_entity.type
_entity.pdbx_description
1 polymer ?
#
loop_
_entity_poly.entity_id
_entity_poly.type
_entity_poly.pdbx_seq_one_letter_code
_entity_poly.pdbx_strand_id
1 'polypeptide(L)'
;MLRRERGVKLELINPPEDAFVDGRIIRSLQANLFAVLRDILFVYGQIHNTVRFPKPSISKVRFISLTWCFSILRNARALHVGEAPNMIVCWGGHSINENEYLYARRVGTQLGLRELNICTGCGPGAMEAPMKGAAVGHAQQRYKRQPLYRHDRTIHYRCGTTEPAGQ
;
A
#
# COMPACT_ATOMS: atom_id res chain seq x y z
N MET A 1 -3.64 -13.17 -14.77
CA MET A 1 -4.81 -12.78 -13.94
C MET A 1 -5.97 -13.68 -14.31
N LEU A 2 -6.59 -14.35 -13.34
CA LEU A 2 -7.62 -15.38 -13.58
C LEU A 2 -8.97 -14.87 -13.11
N ARG A 3 -9.98 -14.91 -13.99
CA ARG A 3 -11.38 -14.64 -13.62
C ARG A 3 -11.99 -15.90 -13.00
N ARG A 4 -12.66 -15.74 -11.88
CA ARG A 4 -13.38 -16.78 -11.13
C ARG A 4 -14.75 -16.22 -10.71
N GLU A 5 -15.65 -17.10 -10.28
CA GLU A 5 -17.01 -16.75 -9.87
C GLU A 5 -17.03 -15.70 -8.74
N ARG A 6 -16.11 -15.79 -7.78
CA ARG A 6 -15.98 -14.87 -6.65
C ARG A 6 -15.01 -13.70 -6.91
N GLY A 7 -14.68 -13.43 -8.17
CA GLY A 7 -13.87 -12.28 -8.58
C GLY A 7 -12.53 -12.66 -9.21
N VAL A 8 -11.51 -11.85 -8.94
CA VAL A 8 -10.19 -11.96 -9.58
C VAL A 8 -9.23 -12.71 -8.68
N LYS A 9 -8.49 -13.66 -9.26
CA LYS A 9 -7.32 -14.30 -8.65
C LYS A 9 -6.04 -13.91 -9.38
N LEU A 10 -4.95 -13.82 -8.63
CA LEU A 10 -3.60 -13.64 -9.16
C LEU A 10 -2.88 -14.99 -9.10
N GLU A 11 -2.27 -15.38 -10.22
CA GLU A 11 -1.35 -16.51 -10.32
C GLU A 11 0.06 -15.93 -10.42
N LEU A 12 0.94 -16.34 -9.52
CA LEU A 12 2.34 -15.94 -9.48
C LEU A 12 3.22 -17.09 -10.00
N ILE A 13 4.06 -16.81 -10.98
CA ILE A 13 5.01 -17.77 -11.56
C ILE A 13 6.40 -17.36 -11.10
N ASN A 14 7.15 -18.27 -10.47
CA ASN A 14 8.47 -18.03 -9.91
C ASN A 14 8.56 -16.77 -9.02
N PRO A 15 7.67 -16.60 -8.02
CA PRO A 15 7.77 -15.46 -7.12
C PRO A 15 9.01 -15.58 -6.19
N PRO A 16 9.54 -14.45 -5.67
CA PRO A 16 10.63 -14.48 -4.71
C PRO A 16 10.28 -15.28 -3.46
N GLU A 17 11.19 -16.12 -2.97
CA GLU A 17 10.97 -16.98 -1.81
C GLU A 17 10.74 -16.18 -0.52
N ASP A 18 11.44 -15.07 -0.35
CA ASP A 18 11.32 -14.15 0.81
C ASP A 18 9.92 -13.53 0.97
N ALA A 19 9.05 -13.65 -0.04
CA ALA A 19 7.66 -13.21 0.05
C ALA A 19 6.74 -14.20 0.80
N PHE A 20 7.25 -15.38 1.15
CA PHE A 20 6.49 -16.48 1.76
C PHE A 20 7.00 -16.83 3.16
N VAL A 21 6.08 -17.21 4.03
CA VAL A 21 6.35 -17.84 5.33
C VAL A 21 5.54 -19.13 5.38
N ASP A 22 6.21 -20.28 5.57
CA ASP A 22 5.60 -21.62 5.54
C ASP A 22 4.77 -21.88 4.28
N GLY A 23 5.28 -21.45 3.12
CA GLY A 23 4.59 -21.58 1.82
C GLY A 23 3.37 -20.68 1.67
N ARG A 24 3.09 -19.77 2.60
CA ARG A 24 1.99 -18.81 2.49
C ARG A 24 2.54 -17.41 2.27
N ILE A 25 2.03 -16.72 1.26
CA ILE A 25 2.42 -15.33 1.00
C ILE A 25 2.10 -14.44 2.20
N ILE A 26 3.02 -13.53 2.54
CA ILE A 26 2.82 -12.54 3.60
C ILE A 26 1.59 -11.69 3.25
N ARG A 27 0.65 -11.56 4.20
CA ARG A 27 -0.65 -10.90 3.97
C ARG A 27 -0.53 -9.44 3.50
N SER A 28 0.49 -8.71 3.96
CA SER A 28 0.74 -7.34 3.51
C SER A 28 1.16 -7.29 2.03
N LEU A 29 2.01 -8.22 1.57
CA LEU A 29 2.41 -8.32 0.17
C LEU A 29 1.22 -8.69 -0.72
N GLN A 30 0.38 -9.63 -0.28
CA GLN A 30 -0.87 -9.96 -0.96
C GLN A 30 -1.78 -8.73 -1.11
N ALA A 31 -1.98 -7.96 -0.05
CA ALA A 31 -2.78 -6.73 -0.11
C ALA A 31 -2.15 -5.70 -1.08
N ASN A 32 -0.83 -5.54 -1.05
CA ASN A 32 -0.09 -4.64 -1.94
C ASN A 32 -0.21 -5.04 -3.42
N LEU A 33 -0.15 -6.34 -3.76
CA LEU A 33 -0.36 -6.81 -5.14
C LEU A 33 -1.74 -6.42 -5.68
N PHE A 34 -2.76 -6.52 -4.85
CA PHE A 34 -4.10 -6.09 -5.24
C PHE A 34 -4.29 -4.57 -5.25
N ALA A 35 -3.54 -3.83 -4.43
CA ALA A 35 -3.50 -2.37 -4.50
C ALA A 35 -2.85 -1.90 -5.81
N VAL A 36 -1.71 -2.51 -6.20
CA VAL A 36 -1.03 -2.27 -7.48
C VAL A 36 -1.99 -2.52 -8.64
N LEU A 37 -2.67 -3.68 -8.66
CA LEU A 37 -3.64 -4.00 -9.70
C LEU A 37 -4.77 -2.97 -9.78
N ARG A 38 -5.34 -2.58 -8.64
CA ARG A 38 -6.40 -1.57 -8.56
C ARG A 38 -5.92 -0.23 -9.13
N ASP A 39 -4.76 0.25 -8.70
CA ASP A 39 -4.29 1.59 -9.02
C ASP A 39 -3.85 1.70 -10.49
N ILE A 40 -3.18 0.67 -11.03
CA ILE A 40 -2.82 0.62 -12.46
C ILE A 40 -4.08 0.63 -13.33
N LEU A 41 -5.04 -0.26 -13.08
CA LEU A 41 -6.27 -0.34 -13.88
C LEU A 41 -7.11 0.93 -13.78
N PHE A 42 -7.18 1.54 -12.58
CA PHE A 42 -7.91 2.78 -12.39
C PHE A 42 -7.27 3.92 -13.18
N VAL A 43 -5.98 4.16 -13.00
CA VAL A 43 -5.25 5.24 -13.68
C VAL A 43 -5.31 5.07 -15.19
N TYR A 44 -5.03 3.86 -15.70
CA TYR A 44 -5.12 3.56 -17.13
C TYR A 44 -6.53 3.85 -17.67
N GLY A 45 -7.57 3.39 -16.97
CA GLY A 45 -8.96 3.64 -17.34
C GLY A 45 -9.39 5.11 -17.27
N GLN A 46 -8.75 5.95 -16.45
CA GLN A 46 -9.01 7.40 -16.42
C GLN A 46 -8.29 8.13 -17.58
N ILE A 47 -7.05 7.76 -17.90
CA ILE A 47 -6.24 8.40 -18.96
C ILE A 47 -6.86 8.19 -20.34
N HIS A 48 -7.32 6.97 -20.64
CA HIS A 48 -7.86 6.62 -21.96
C HIS A 48 -9.32 7.02 -22.16
N ASN A 49 -9.98 7.53 -21.12
CA ASN A 49 -11.38 7.95 -21.18
C ASN A 49 -11.45 9.49 -21.28
N THR A 50 -11.14 10.00 -22.48
CA THR A 50 -11.07 11.43 -22.82
C THR A 50 -12.38 12.19 -22.59
N VAL A 51 -13.50 11.50 -22.43
CA VAL A 51 -14.81 12.07 -22.08
C VAL A 51 -14.85 12.53 -20.61
N ARG A 52 -14.14 11.86 -19.70
CA ARG A 52 -14.15 12.20 -18.26
C ARG A 52 -13.06 13.19 -17.86
N PHE A 53 -11.97 13.28 -18.62
CA PHE A 53 -10.90 14.24 -18.38
C PHE A 53 -10.47 14.92 -19.70
N PRO A 54 -11.07 16.08 -20.02
CA PRO A 54 -10.69 16.83 -21.22
C PRO A 54 -9.22 17.29 -21.12
N LYS A 55 -8.55 17.41 -22.28
CA LYS A 55 -7.14 17.83 -22.39
C LYS A 55 -6.89 19.11 -21.57
N PRO A 56 -5.82 19.16 -20.73
CA PRO A 56 -5.56 20.33 -19.90
C PRO A 56 -5.20 21.56 -20.75
N SER A 57 -5.90 22.68 -20.56
CA SER A 57 -5.31 24.01 -20.82
C SER A 57 -4.45 24.42 -19.61
N ILE A 58 -3.46 25.29 -19.79
CA ILE A 58 -2.50 25.70 -18.75
C ILE A 58 -3.19 26.17 -17.46
N SER A 59 -4.32 26.88 -17.56
CA SER A 59 -5.11 27.34 -16.42
C SER A 59 -5.90 26.23 -15.70
N LYS A 60 -6.16 25.10 -16.38
CA LYS A 60 -6.86 23.92 -15.84
C LYS A 60 -5.92 22.86 -15.25
N VAL A 61 -4.60 22.98 -15.43
CA VAL A 61 -3.62 21.97 -14.98
C VAL A 61 -3.70 21.71 -13.47
N ARG A 62 -3.82 22.78 -12.65
CA ARG A 62 -3.96 22.63 -11.18
C ARG A 62 -5.28 21.93 -10.80
N PHE A 63 -6.39 22.33 -11.40
CA PHE A 63 -7.71 21.73 -11.12
C PHE A 63 -7.76 20.25 -11.55
N ILE A 64 -7.18 19.92 -12.69
CA ILE A 64 -7.08 18.55 -13.21
C ILE A 64 -6.16 17.71 -12.31
N SER A 65 -5.01 18.24 -11.90
CA SER A 65 -4.05 17.53 -11.04
C SER A 65 -4.64 17.21 -9.65
N LEU A 66 -5.28 18.18 -8.98
CA LEU A 66 -5.93 17.91 -7.69
C LEU A 66 -7.12 16.94 -7.84
N THR A 67 -7.95 17.10 -8.87
CA THR A 67 -9.10 16.20 -9.12
C THR A 67 -8.64 14.78 -9.40
N TRP A 68 -7.52 14.61 -10.11
CA TRP A 68 -6.90 13.32 -10.39
C TRP A 68 -6.35 12.68 -9.11
N CYS A 69 -5.52 13.40 -8.36
CA CYS A 69 -5.00 12.92 -7.07
C CYS A 69 -6.14 12.52 -6.13
N PHE A 70 -7.18 13.36 -6.01
CA PHE A 70 -8.36 13.06 -5.22
C PHE A 70 -9.07 11.79 -5.70
N SER A 71 -9.27 11.63 -7.01
CA SER A 71 -9.96 10.46 -7.58
C SER A 71 -9.18 9.16 -7.32
N ILE A 72 -7.85 9.19 -7.45
CA ILE A 72 -6.98 8.06 -7.16
C ILE A 72 -7.06 7.70 -5.67
N LEU A 73 -6.87 8.67 -4.77
CA LEU A 73 -6.91 8.44 -3.32
C LEU A 73 -8.29 7.96 -2.84
N ARG A 74 -9.37 8.49 -3.43
CA ARG A 74 -10.74 8.04 -3.17
C ARG A 74 -10.97 6.61 -3.64
N ASN A 75 -10.55 6.26 -4.87
CA ASN A 75 -10.62 4.89 -5.37
C ASN A 75 -9.77 3.93 -4.53
N ALA A 76 -8.67 4.44 -3.98
CA ALA A 76 -7.80 3.71 -3.09
C ALA A 76 -8.38 3.47 -1.69
N ARG A 77 -9.54 4.09 -1.37
CA ARG A 77 -10.16 4.10 -0.03
C ARG A 77 -9.23 4.69 1.04
N ALA A 78 -8.38 5.64 0.65
CA ALA A 78 -7.45 6.30 1.56
C ALA A 78 -8.05 7.55 2.25
N LEU A 79 -9.17 8.07 1.74
CA LEU A 79 -9.88 9.23 2.28
C LEU A 79 -11.08 8.77 3.11
N HIS A 80 -11.01 8.98 4.42
CA HIS A 80 -12.09 8.64 5.36
C HIS A 80 -12.83 9.92 5.80
N VAL A 81 -14.16 9.89 5.77
CA VAL A 81 -15.01 11.03 6.13
C VAL A 81 -15.37 10.96 7.61
N GLY A 82 -15.41 12.11 8.29
CA GLY A 82 -15.83 12.21 9.69
C GLY A 82 -14.77 11.84 10.71
N GLU A 83 -13.52 11.62 10.29
CA GLU A 83 -12.39 11.43 11.20
C GLU A 83 -11.73 12.76 11.55
N ALA A 84 -11.36 12.94 12.82
CA ALA A 84 -10.53 14.06 13.23
C ALA A 84 -9.15 13.98 12.55
N PRO A 85 -8.52 15.12 12.18
CA PRO A 85 -7.22 15.12 11.53
C PRO A 85 -6.15 14.43 12.41
N ASN A 86 -5.62 13.31 11.96
CA ASN A 86 -4.64 12.52 12.71
C ASN A 86 -3.56 11.88 11.84
N MET A 87 -3.40 12.30 10.57
CA MET A 87 -2.41 11.75 9.65
C MET A 87 -1.15 12.61 9.63
N ILE A 88 -0.01 12.03 9.99
CA ILE A 88 1.30 12.67 9.98
C ILE A 88 2.11 12.13 8.81
N VAL A 89 2.56 13.04 7.94
CA VAL A 89 3.47 12.70 6.84
C VAL A 89 4.89 12.73 7.36
N CYS A 90 5.62 11.62 7.23
CA CYS A 90 7.02 11.51 7.63
C CYS A 90 7.91 11.35 6.38
N TRP A 91 8.90 12.22 6.25
CA TRP A 91 9.91 12.18 5.20
C TRP A 91 11.31 11.98 5.80
N GLY A 92 12.19 11.37 5.03
CA GLY A 92 13.58 11.18 5.40
C GLY A 92 14.32 10.27 4.42
N GLY A 93 15.60 10.02 4.69
CA GLY A 93 16.47 9.24 3.82
C GLY A 93 16.12 7.74 3.76
N HIS A 94 16.33 7.15 2.58
CA HIS A 94 16.28 5.69 2.36
C HIS A 94 17.45 4.97 3.05
N SER A 95 18.62 5.60 3.09
CA SER A 95 19.84 5.08 3.72
C SER A 95 20.26 6.03 4.84
N ILE A 96 20.14 5.55 6.07
CA ILE A 96 20.39 6.31 7.30
C ILE A 96 21.17 5.42 8.26
N ASN A 97 21.94 6.04 9.17
CA ASN A 97 22.66 5.29 10.18
C ASN A 97 21.72 4.75 11.27
N GLU A 98 22.24 3.88 12.13
CA GLU A 98 21.46 3.25 13.21
C GLU A 98 20.89 4.26 14.21
N ASN A 99 21.65 5.31 14.55
CA ASN A 99 21.19 6.34 15.49
C ASN A 99 19.97 7.10 14.95
N GLU A 100 19.99 7.48 13.68
CA GLU A 100 18.86 8.12 12.99
C GLU A 100 17.67 7.17 12.89
N TYR A 101 17.91 5.89 12.61
CA TYR A 101 16.86 4.88 12.54
C TYR A 101 16.16 4.70 13.90
N LEU A 102 16.94 4.59 14.98
CA LEU A 102 16.42 4.49 16.35
C LEU A 102 15.67 5.75 16.76
N TYR A 103 16.16 6.93 16.39
CA TYR A 103 15.48 8.19 16.64
C TYR A 103 14.13 8.25 15.90
N ALA A 104 14.10 7.95 14.61
CA ALA A 104 12.87 7.91 13.82
C ALA A 104 11.86 6.90 14.37
N ARG A 105 12.33 5.73 14.83
CA ARG A 105 11.49 4.75 15.51
C ARG A 105 10.92 5.31 16.82
N ARG A 106 11.72 5.99 17.64
CA ARG A 106 11.27 6.62 18.90
C ARG A 106 10.24 7.72 18.66
N VAL A 107 10.43 8.54 17.62
CA VAL A 107 9.44 9.51 17.15
C VAL A 107 8.14 8.80 16.78
N GLY A 108 8.22 7.73 15.99
CA GLY A 108 7.07 6.89 15.64
C GLY A 108 6.30 6.38 16.86
N THR A 109 7.00 5.87 17.87
CA THR A 109 6.37 5.44 19.13
C THR A 109 5.61 6.58 19.81
N GLN A 110 6.21 7.77 19.90
CA GLN A 110 5.56 8.94 20.51
C GLN A 110 4.32 9.41 19.74
N LEU A 111 4.33 9.31 18.41
CA LEU A 111 3.16 9.56 17.58
C LEU A 111 2.07 8.51 17.82
N GLY A 112 2.43 7.23 17.87
CA GLY A 112 1.49 6.13 18.13
C GLY A 112 0.84 6.22 19.51
N LEU A 113 1.58 6.65 20.54
CA LEU A 113 1.05 6.91 21.89
C LEU A 113 -0.02 8.01 21.94
N ARG A 114 -0.13 8.83 20.89
CA ARG A 114 -1.11 9.91 20.76
C ARG A 114 -2.17 9.59 19.70
N GLU A 115 -2.29 8.31 19.33
CA GLU A 115 -3.29 7.84 18.36
C GLU A 115 -3.16 8.47 16.96
N LEU A 116 -1.95 8.94 16.62
CA LEU A 116 -1.64 9.53 15.32
C LEU A 116 -1.24 8.44 14.31
N ASN A 117 -1.74 8.56 13.07
CA ASN A 117 -1.40 7.70 11.95
C ASN A 117 -0.23 8.26 11.16
N ILE A 118 0.46 7.39 10.41
CA ILE A 118 1.68 7.74 9.67
C ILE A 118 1.49 7.48 8.18
N CYS A 119 1.97 8.41 7.37
CA CYS A 119 2.10 8.29 5.92
C CYS A 119 3.59 8.51 5.54
N THR A 120 4.17 7.61 4.75
CA THR A 120 5.57 7.69 4.29
C THR A 120 5.67 7.39 2.80
N GLY A 121 6.86 7.60 2.21
CA GLY A 121 7.13 7.38 0.80
C GLY A 121 7.29 5.92 0.36
N CYS A 122 7.10 4.94 1.26
CA CYS A 122 7.45 3.53 1.09
C CYS A 122 8.95 3.30 0.84
N GLY A 123 9.59 2.45 1.63
CA GLY A 123 11.01 2.12 1.52
C GLY A 123 11.66 1.94 2.89
N PRO A 124 12.96 1.58 2.92
CA PRO A 124 13.66 1.34 4.18
C PRO A 124 14.09 2.67 4.82
N GLY A 125 14.84 2.58 5.93
CA GLY A 125 15.36 3.75 6.63
C GLY A 125 14.26 4.57 7.30
N ALA A 126 14.29 5.89 7.09
CA ALA A 126 13.37 6.82 7.73
C ALA A 126 11.90 6.67 7.27
N MET A 127 11.67 5.96 6.16
CA MET A 127 10.32 5.67 5.64
C MET A 127 9.68 4.45 6.32
N GLU A 128 10.48 3.61 7.01
CA GLU A 128 10.03 2.39 7.69
C GLU A 128 10.03 2.54 9.22
N ALA A 129 11.12 3.10 9.76
CA ALA A 129 11.34 3.22 11.21
C ALA A 129 10.16 3.83 11.98
N PRO A 130 9.55 4.96 11.56
CA PRO A 130 8.47 5.57 12.33
C PRO A 130 7.19 4.70 12.32
N MET A 131 6.93 3.93 11.26
CA MET A 131 5.81 2.98 11.22
C MET A 131 6.01 1.84 12.23
N LYS A 132 7.24 1.30 12.32
CA LYS A 132 7.59 0.28 13.32
C LYS A 132 7.43 0.78 14.75
N GLY A 133 7.77 2.04 15.02
CA GLY A 133 7.55 2.67 16.32
C GLY A 133 6.06 2.88 16.63
N ALA A 134 5.32 3.44 15.67
CA ALA A 134 3.89 3.72 15.85
C ALA A 134 3.07 2.46 16.09
N ALA A 135 3.41 1.33 15.45
CA ALA A 135 2.75 0.05 15.71
C ALA A 135 2.81 -0.35 17.20
N VAL A 136 3.95 -0.13 17.87
CA VAL A 136 4.10 -0.37 19.32
C VAL A 136 3.26 0.63 20.13
N GLY A 137 3.33 1.92 19.80
CA GLY A 137 2.55 2.96 20.48
C GLY A 137 1.04 2.74 20.37
N HIS A 138 0.54 2.40 19.17
CA HIS A 138 -0.86 2.06 18.94
C HIS A 138 -1.29 0.83 19.74
N ALA A 139 -0.46 -0.22 19.78
CA ALA A 139 -0.75 -1.41 20.57
C ALA A 139 -0.85 -1.09 22.07
N GLN A 140 0.02 -0.24 22.59
CA GLN A 140 0.00 0.20 24.00
C GLN A 140 -1.27 1.00 24.33
N GLN A 141 -1.72 1.87 23.42
CA GLN A 141 -2.98 2.62 23.58
C GLN A 141 -4.23 1.82 23.23
N ARG A 142 -4.09 0.56 22.80
CA ARG A 142 -5.19 -0.25 22.24
C ARG A 142 -5.92 0.47 21.11
N TYR A 143 -5.20 1.31 20.36
CA TYR A 143 -5.74 2.07 19.25
C TYR A 143 -6.12 1.12 18.11
N LYS A 144 -7.42 0.89 17.92
CA LYS A 144 -7.95 -0.02 16.91
C LYS A 144 -8.49 0.79 15.74
N ARG A 145 -7.77 0.81 14.61
CA ARG A 145 -8.38 1.14 13.31
C ARG A 145 -8.79 -0.13 12.58
N GLN A 146 -9.90 -0.06 11.86
CA GLN A 146 -10.38 -1.13 11.00
C GLN A 146 -9.32 -1.46 9.93
N PRO A 147 -9.09 -2.74 9.62
CA PRO A 147 -8.20 -3.10 8.51
C PRO A 147 -8.78 -2.57 7.19
N LEU A 148 -7.99 -1.82 6.42
CA LEU A 148 -8.37 -1.28 5.11
C LEU A 148 -8.79 -2.37 4.09
N TYR A 149 -8.44 -3.64 4.34
CA TYR A 149 -8.77 -4.77 3.47
C TYR A 149 -9.32 -5.95 4.26
N ARG A 150 -10.64 -6.17 4.15
CA ARG A 150 -11.37 -7.29 4.77
C ARG A 150 -11.82 -8.35 3.77
N HIS A 151 -11.30 -8.34 2.54
CA HIS A 151 -11.68 -9.32 1.52
C HIS A 151 -10.65 -10.43 1.42
N ASP A 152 -11.11 -11.66 1.63
CA ASP A 152 -10.39 -12.90 1.37
C ASP A 152 -10.11 -13.00 -0.14
N ARG A 153 -8.93 -12.54 -0.56
CA ARG A 153 -8.50 -12.53 -1.96
C ARG A 153 -7.38 -13.54 -2.15
N THR A 154 -7.72 -14.76 -2.54
CA THR A 154 -6.76 -15.86 -2.69
C THR A 154 -5.71 -15.58 -3.78
N ILE A 155 -4.43 -15.77 -3.43
CA ILE A 155 -3.32 -15.82 -4.39
C ILE A 155 -2.90 -17.28 -4.56
N HIS A 156 -2.72 -17.72 -5.81
CA HIS A 156 -2.10 -19.00 -6.12
C HIS A 156 -0.68 -18.74 -6.66
N TYR A 157 0.26 -19.61 -6.33
CA TYR A 157 1.61 -19.56 -6.88
C TYR A 157 1.99 -20.94 -7.42
N ARG A 158 2.82 -20.93 -8.47
CA ARG A 158 3.42 -22.14 -9.05
C ARG A 158 4.93 -21.94 -9.04
N CYS A 159 5.64 -22.82 -8.36
CA CYS A 159 7.09 -22.91 -8.48
C CYS A 159 7.39 -23.73 -9.73
N GLY A 160 8.12 -23.17 -10.68
CA GLY A 160 8.59 -23.90 -11.84
C GLY A 160 9.74 -24.83 -11.44
N THR A 161 9.43 -25.99 -10.88
CA THR A 161 10.31 -27.14 -11.11
C THR A 161 9.99 -27.64 -12.51
N THR A 162 10.93 -27.52 -13.43
CA THR A 162 10.92 -28.34 -14.64
C THR A 162 10.88 -29.80 -14.20
N GLU A 163 9.70 -30.42 -14.21
CA GLU A 163 9.64 -31.87 -14.33
C GLU A 163 10.25 -32.22 -15.70
N PRO A 164 11.28 -33.08 -15.78
CA PRO A 164 11.67 -33.60 -17.07
C PRO A 164 10.48 -34.36 -17.63
N ALA A 165 10.19 -34.16 -18.92
CA ALA A 165 9.24 -34.99 -19.66
C ALA A 165 9.65 -36.46 -19.46
N GLY A 166 8.91 -37.16 -18.58
CA GLY A 166 9.03 -38.59 -18.37
C GLY A 166 8.24 -39.31 -19.46
N GLN A 167 9.01 -39.94 -20.35
CA GLN A 167 8.72 -41.05 -21.29
C GLN A 167 7.26 -41.36 -21.63
#